data_AF-A0A816Y4A4-F1
#
_entry.id   AF-A0A816Y4A4-F1
#
_cell.length_a   1.000
_cell.length_b   1.000
_cell.length_c   1.000
_cell.angle_alpha   90.00
_cell.angle_beta   90.00
_cell.angle_gamma   90.00
#
_symmetry.space_group_name_H-M   'P 1'
#
loop_
_entity.id
_entity.type
_entity.pdbx_description
1 polymer ?
#
loop_
_entity_poly.entity_id
_entity_poly.type
_entity_poly.pdbx_seq_one_letter_code
_entity_poly.pdbx_strand_id
1 'polypeptide(L)'
;MIIPVRCFTCGKVIGNKWDTYLDLLQADYTEGDALDAIGLVRYCCRRMLMTHVDLIEKLLNYNSNNTISSISFAFLLFFFSFIHLPISSISFAFLLFIC
;
A
#
# COMPACT_ATOMS: atom_id res chain seq x y z
N MET A 1 -12.28 5.49 1.79
CA MET A 1 -12.29 5.00 3.18
C MET A 1 -12.67 3.54 3.10
N ILE A 2 -12.13 2.68 3.98
CA ILE A 2 -12.18 1.22 3.86
C ILE A 2 -13.57 0.64 3.59
N ILE A 3 -13.59 -0.52 2.94
CA ILE A 3 -14.80 -1.29 2.60
C ILE A 3 -15.58 -1.66 3.84
N PRO A 4 -16.93 -1.52 3.82
CA PRO A 4 -17.75 -1.99 4.92
C PRO A 4 -17.64 -3.51 5.08
N VAL A 5 -17.44 -3.97 6.33
CA VAL A 5 -17.32 -5.41 6.65
C VAL A 5 -18.54 -6.21 6.19
N ARG A 6 -19.74 -5.61 6.29
CA ARG A 6 -21.03 -6.20 5.88
C ARG A 6 -21.79 -5.23 4.97
N CYS A 7 -22.63 -5.77 4.09
CA CYS A 7 -23.57 -4.96 3.32
C CYS A 7 -24.63 -4.31 4.23
N PHE A 8 -24.90 -3.02 4.01
CA PHE A 8 -25.91 -2.27 4.75
C PHE A 8 -27.35 -2.80 4.59
N THR A 9 -27.66 -3.46 3.48
CA THR A 9 -29.01 -4.00 3.24
C THR A 9 -29.11 -5.49 3.55
N CYS A 10 -28.19 -6.30 3.00
CA CYS A 10 -28.29 -7.76 3.06
C CYS A 10 -27.60 -8.38 4.29
N GLY A 11 -26.74 -7.64 5.02
CA GLY A 11 -25.95 -8.15 6.14
C GLY A 11 -24.87 -9.19 5.78
N LYS A 12 -24.78 -9.58 4.48
CA LYS A 12 -23.76 -10.50 3.95
C LYS A 12 -22.37 -9.90 4.17
N VAL A 13 -21.41 -10.74 4.54
CA VAL A 13 -20.00 -10.36 4.69
C VAL A 13 -19.42 -10.04 3.31
N ILE A 14 -18.81 -8.86 3.18
CA ILE A 14 -18.23 -8.36 1.91
C ILE A 14 -16.73 -8.03 2.07
N GLY A 15 -16.28 -7.65 3.27
CA GLY A 15 -14.90 -7.20 3.48
C GLY A 15 -13.82 -8.20 3.06
N ASN A 16 -14.11 -9.50 3.04
CA ASN A 16 -13.16 -10.55 2.64
C ASN A 16 -13.07 -10.80 1.12
N LYS A 17 -13.85 -10.08 0.32
CA LYS A 17 -13.98 -10.31 -1.13
C LYS A 17 -13.31 -9.25 -1.98
N TRP A 18 -12.78 -8.19 -1.37
CA TRP A 18 -12.18 -7.08 -2.10
C TRP A 18 -10.91 -7.47 -2.83
N ASP A 19 -9.99 -8.14 -2.13
CA ASP A 19 -8.71 -8.52 -2.70
C ASP A 19 -8.91 -9.42 -3.93
N THR A 20 -9.80 -10.41 -3.80
CA THR A 20 -10.18 -11.28 -4.94
C THR A 20 -10.85 -10.52 -6.09
N TYR A 21 -11.55 -9.42 -5.82
CA TYR A 21 -12.12 -8.57 -6.87
C TYR A 21 -11.04 -7.79 -7.61
N LEU A 22 -10.05 -7.25 -6.90
CA LEU A 22 -8.91 -6.58 -7.51
C LEU A 22 -8.06 -7.53 -8.34
N ASP A 23 -7.80 -8.75 -7.85
CA ASP A 23 -7.05 -9.77 -8.58
C ASP A 23 -7.74 -10.13 -9.91
N LEU A 24 -9.09 -10.23 -9.91
CA LEU A 24 -9.86 -10.50 -11.12
C LEU A 24 -9.83 -9.33 -12.11
N LEU A 25 -9.89 -8.09 -11.63
CA LEU A 25 -9.75 -6.92 -12.49
C LEU A 25 -8.34 -6.81 -13.09
N GLN A 26 -7.29 -7.20 -12.35
CA GLN A 26 -5.93 -7.27 -12.88
C GLN A 26 -5.75 -8.37 -13.93
N ALA A 27 -6.58 -9.42 -13.88
CA ALA A 27 -6.62 -10.49 -14.87
C ALA A 27 -7.52 -10.16 -16.09
N ASP A 28 -7.84 -8.88 -16.32
CA ASP A 28 -8.64 -8.36 -17.44
C ASP A 28 -10.09 -8.90 -17.50
N TYR A 29 -10.68 -9.29 -16.37
CA TYR A 29 -12.11 -9.60 -16.29
C TYR A 29 -12.98 -8.34 -16.35
N THR A 30 -14.18 -8.46 -16.92
CA THR A 30 -15.18 -7.39 -16.83
C THR A 30 -15.69 -7.26 -15.38
N GLU A 31 -16.03 -6.04 -14.97
CA GLU A 31 -16.52 -5.76 -13.61
C GLU A 31 -17.75 -6.61 -13.24
N GLY A 32 -18.64 -6.84 -14.21
CA GLY A 32 -19.82 -7.68 -14.04
C GLY A 32 -19.46 -9.14 -13.77
N ASP A 33 -18.61 -9.71 -14.63
CA ASP A 33 -18.19 -11.11 -14.53
C ASP A 33 -17.38 -11.37 -13.25
N ALA A 34 -16.55 -10.41 -12.84
CA ALA A 34 -15.80 -10.50 -11.59
C ALA A 34 -16.73 -10.56 -10.36
N LEU A 35 -17.81 -9.77 -10.34
CA LEU A 35 -18.81 -9.81 -9.26
C LEU A 35 -19.59 -11.13 -9.23
N ASP A 36 -19.83 -11.73 -10.40
CA ASP A 36 -20.46 -13.03 -10.53
C ASP A 36 -19.55 -14.16 -10.05
N ALA A 37 -18.26 -14.13 -10.41
CA ALA A 37 -17.26 -15.09 -9.96
C ALA A 37 -17.12 -15.11 -8.42
N ILE A 38 -17.28 -13.97 -7.76
CA ILE A 38 -17.24 -13.82 -6.30
C ILE A 38 -18.57 -14.26 -5.63
N GLY A 39 -19.59 -14.62 -6.40
CA GLY A 39 -20.88 -15.11 -5.91
C GLY A 39 -21.74 -14.02 -5.27
N LEU A 40 -21.69 -12.80 -5.81
CA LEU A 40 -22.54 -11.69 -5.38
C LEU A 40 -23.73 -11.50 -6.31
N VAL A 41 -24.74 -12.36 -6.17
CA VAL A 41 -25.93 -12.30 -7.04
C VAL A 41 -26.78 -11.04 -6.81
N ARG A 42 -26.96 -10.63 -5.54
CA ARG A 42 -27.87 -9.52 -5.17
C ARG A 42 -27.25 -8.14 -5.44
N TYR A 43 -28.02 -7.26 -6.09
CA TYR A 43 -27.63 -5.89 -6.42
C TYR A 43 -27.17 -5.06 -5.21
N CYS A 44 -27.79 -5.25 -4.04
CA CYS A 44 -27.45 -4.51 -2.82
C CYS A 44 -26.01 -4.80 -2.35
N CYS A 45 -25.58 -6.05 -2.47
CA CYS A 45 -24.24 -6.47 -2.08
C CYS A 45 -23.22 -6.06 -3.19
N ARG A 46 -23.60 -6.04 -4.48
CA ARG A 46 -22.75 -5.56 -5.59
C ARG A 46 -22.41 -4.07 -5.49
N ARG A 47 -23.40 -3.23 -5.12
CA ARG A 47 -23.21 -1.78 -4.96
C ARG A 47 -22.04 -1.45 -4.04
N MET A 48 -21.85 -2.23 -2.97
CA MET A 48 -20.82 -1.97 -1.97
C MET A 48 -19.41 -2.06 -2.52
N LEU A 49 -19.16 -2.88 -3.56
CA LEU A 49 -17.86 -3.01 -4.21
C LEU A 49 -17.71 -2.06 -5.40
N MET A 50 -18.74 -1.94 -6.25
CA MET A 50 -18.67 -1.08 -7.44
C MET A 50 -18.46 0.41 -7.11
N THR A 51 -19.04 0.90 -6.02
CA THR A 51 -18.92 2.32 -5.63
C THR A 51 -17.84 2.57 -4.59
N HIS A 52 -17.04 1.56 -4.25
CA HIS A 52 -16.02 1.71 -3.24
C HIS A 52 -14.80 2.46 -3.80
N VAL A 53 -14.28 3.40 -3.01
CA VAL A 53 -13.05 4.13 -3.33
C VAL A 53 -12.11 4.08 -2.13
N ASP A 54 -10.95 3.47 -2.33
CA ASP A 54 -9.88 3.36 -1.35
C ASP A 54 -9.10 4.68 -1.19
N LEU A 55 -9.70 5.62 -0.46
CA LEU A 55 -9.02 6.86 -0.08
C LEU A 55 -7.99 6.69 1.06
N ILE A 56 -7.83 5.50 1.63
CA ILE A 56 -6.95 5.30 2.81
C ILE A 56 -5.48 5.55 2.47
N GLU A 57 -5.01 5.08 1.32
CA GLU A 57 -3.63 5.26 0.85
C GLU A 57 -3.28 6.74 0.72
N LYS A 58 -4.23 7.54 0.20
CA LYS A 58 -4.06 8.98 0.04
C LYS A 58 -4.02 9.68 1.39
N LEU A 59 -4.85 9.27 2.34
CA LEU A 59 -4.92 9.89 3.68
C LEU A 59 -3.70 9.56 4.56
N LEU A 60 -3.11 8.37 4.43
CA LEU A 60 -1.89 8.00 5.15
C LEU A 60 -0.69 8.91 4.80
N ASN A 61 -0.70 9.50 3.62
CA ASN A 61 0.32 10.44 3.17
C ASN A 61 0.17 11.85 3.79
N TYR A 62 -0.96 12.17 4.43
CA TYR A 62 -1.25 13.48 5.05
C TYR A 62 -0.97 13.51 6.57
N ASN A 63 0.11 12.87 7.03
CA ASN A 63 0.49 12.98 8.42
C ASN A 63 0.83 14.45 8.77
N SER A 64 0.18 15.03 9.78
CA SER A 64 0.44 16.39 10.25
C SER A 64 1.86 16.59 10.79
N ASN A 65 2.60 15.50 11.01
CA ASN A 65 3.97 15.49 11.52
C ASN A 65 4.99 15.30 10.38
N ASN A 66 4.86 16.08 9.30
CA ASN A 66 5.75 16.07 8.13
C ASN A 66 7.22 16.44 8.40
N THR A 67 7.65 16.47 9.67
CA THR A 67 9.07 16.53 10.05
C THR A 67 9.69 15.16 10.30
N ILE A 68 8.92 14.07 10.45
CA ILE A 68 9.50 12.77 10.85
C ILE A 68 9.74 11.81 9.66
N SER A 69 8.92 11.87 8.61
CA SER A 69 9.02 10.94 7.46
C SER A 69 10.05 11.33 6.39
N SER A 70 10.34 12.63 6.22
CA SER A 70 11.43 13.10 5.34
C SER A 70 12.82 12.88 5.97
N ILE A 71 12.91 12.95 7.30
CA ILE A 71 14.17 12.70 8.02
C ILE A 71 14.48 11.20 8.04
N SER A 72 13.50 10.30 8.22
CA SER A 72 13.83 8.88 8.39
C SER A 72 14.31 8.20 7.10
N PHE A 73 13.83 8.57 5.91
CA PHE A 73 14.29 7.94 4.67
C PHE A 73 15.67 8.46 4.24
N ALA A 74 15.94 9.76 4.41
CA ALA A 74 17.26 10.33 4.16
C ALA A 74 18.30 9.90 5.23
N PHE A 75 17.92 9.86 6.51
CA PHE A 75 18.80 9.46 7.60
C PHE A 75 19.11 7.95 7.57
N LEU A 76 18.14 7.07 7.25
CA LEU A 76 18.41 5.64 7.04
C LEU A 76 19.27 5.38 5.82
N LEU A 77 19.05 6.06 4.68
CA LEU A 77 19.92 5.89 3.51
C LEU A 77 21.34 6.40 3.77
N PHE A 78 21.50 7.48 4.54
CA PHE A 78 22.83 7.95 4.98
C PHE A 78 23.50 6.94 5.94
N PHE A 79 22.77 6.40 6.91
CA PHE A 79 23.28 5.39 7.86
C PHE A 79 23.57 4.03 7.21
N PHE A 80 22.72 3.55 6.29
CA PHE A 80 22.92 2.27 5.58
C PHE A 80 24.12 2.35 4.63
N SER A 81 24.37 3.51 4.02
CA SER A 81 25.54 3.72 3.18
C SER A 81 26.85 3.71 3.98
N PHE A 82 26.82 4.11 5.26
CA PHE A 82 28.00 4.06 6.14
C PHE A 82 28.24 2.69 6.80
N ILE A 83 27.20 1.88 7.03
CA ILE A 83 27.32 0.57 7.68
C ILE A 83 27.78 -0.53 6.72
N HIS A 84 27.48 -0.40 5.41
CA HIS A 84 27.81 -1.42 4.41
C HIS A 84 29.07 -1.12 3.57
N LEU A 85 29.88 -0.15 3.99
CA LEU A 85 31.23 0.04 3.44
C LEU A 85 32.25 -0.56 4.43
N PRO A 86 33.02 -1.57 4.01
CA PRO A 86 33.90 -2.32 4.87
C PRO A 86 34.94 -1.41 5.54
N ILE A 87 35.18 -1.69 6.82
CA ILE A 87 36.10 -1.02 7.77
C ILE A 87 37.58 -1.04 7.29
N SER A 88 37.87 -1.51 6.07
CA SER A 88 39.22 -1.64 5.50
C SER A 88 39.63 -0.52 4.53
N SER A 89 38.75 0.41 4.13
CA SER A 89 39.10 1.48 3.17
C SER A 89 39.40 2.85 3.80
N ILE A 90 39.09 3.05 5.09
CA ILE A 90 39.31 4.33 5.79
C ILE A 90 40.80 4.62 6.03
N SER A 91 41.66 3.60 6.01
CA SER A 91 43.12 3.80 6.15
C SER A 91 43.82 4.32 4.89
N PHE A 92 43.19 4.24 3.71
CA PHE A 92 43.83 4.70 2.45
C PHE A 92 43.50 6.15 2.10
N ALA A 93 42.34 6.68 2.53
CA ALA A 93 41.92 8.03 2.20
C ALA A 93 42.59 9.12 3.07
N PHE A 94 43.04 8.78 4.28
CA PHE A 94 43.65 9.76 5.20
C PHE A 94 45.10 10.14 4.82
N LEU A 95 45.78 9.34 3.98
CA LEU A 95 47.16 9.58 3.54
C LEU A 95 47.28 10.47 2.29
N LEU A 96 46.17 10.70 1.56
CA LEU A 96 46.16 11.51 0.33
C LEU A 96 45.72 12.96 0.57
N PHE A 97 45.36 13.32 1.81
CA PHE A 97 44.92 14.67 2.19
C PHE A 97 45.96 15.45 3.01
N ILE A 98 47.11 14.83 3.34
CA ILE A 98 48.19 15.44 4.14
C ILE A 98 49.50 15.57 3.33
N CYS A 99 49.54 15.15 2.06
CA CYS A 99 50.69 15.34 1.16
C CYS A 99 50.37 16.26 -0.02
#